data_AF-A0A5N7WCU0-F1
#
_entry.id   AF-A0A5N7WCU0-F1
#
_cell.length_a   1.000
_cell.length_b   1.000
_cell.length_c   1.000
_cell.angle_alpha   90.00
_cell.angle_beta   90.00
_cell.angle_gamma   90.00
#
_symmetry.space_group_name_H-M   'P 1'
#
loop_
_entity.id
_entity.type
_entity.pdbx_description
1 polymer ?
#
loop_
_entity_poly.entity_id
_entity_poly.type
_entity_poly.pdbx_seq_one_letter_code
_entity_poly.pdbx_strand_id
1 'polypeptide(L)'
;MREQPLGEIRFATLARAAEGLTQWRPLLLCFLTLLVCGALIAGAAWMLVKAGFFMYLIFMLASVIALLAGSSGVGIMLMDKARNEPVRSFSAAASAGLLCLPKFLLVGLAVLAATLAYYLLAAVIYFICKIPVLGGILAFVAHPILVLVAAALLIAMIWVVGPLMGPALWSGLSVKAALANVLSIARKRLVEVVLMEVVLYVILGLVCFMLFAGLVPATVSLTGMAMSITGDASSMAGMFMGGGYGRGYGGGFSPMGMMGGGSTGLIAGLGVLYCVVGALLAQVAIMGMNLIYLQARESVDPAEAEGALDSLIGDVRRKAEEAKAQTMAAAERTRAAAERAKQAASERLQEATARPAAPDTDGNAATAATAAGLTAAAAASTEQAFAEQLERERAQEQVRREGEAARLKAETEAAEQAARERAAAEAQEQASRQRAEAQAAERAAQQRAAEERAAAQAAEQSRQQAEALRLKAQAEQQAAEREAARVRAEAEAAEKARQNQAAPSCPACSAPVALNDLFCGECGNKLK
;
A
#
# COMPACT_ATOMS: atom_id res chain seq x y z
N MET A 1 -13.05 17.87 -14.89
CA MET A 1 -11.91 16.96 -14.63
C MET A 1 -11.00 17.05 -15.83
N ARG A 2 -9.89 17.81 -15.82
CA ARG A 2 -8.92 17.78 -16.95
C ARG A 2 -8.14 16.48 -16.81
N GLU A 3 -8.07 15.67 -17.87
CA GLU A 3 -7.16 14.52 -17.86
C GLU A 3 -5.76 15.06 -18.09
N GLN A 4 -5.04 15.33 -17.02
CA GLN A 4 -3.64 15.70 -17.13
C GLN A 4 -2.89 14.55 -17.83
N PRO A 5 -2.05 14.85 -18.85
CA PRO A 5 -1.31 13.82 -19.56
C PRO A 5 -0.41 13.10 -18.57
N LEU A 6 -0.69 11.80 -18.37
CA LEU A 6 0.01 10.91 -17.43
C LEU A 6 1.54 11.03 -17.53
N GLY A 7 2.11 11.40 -18.68
CA GLY A 7 3.55 11.58 -18.89
C GLY A 7 4.19 12.74 -18.11
N GLU A 8 3.60 13.93 -18.11
CA GLU A 8 4.24 15.15 -17.54
C GLU A 8 4.22 15.16 -16.01
N ILE A 9 3.13 14.67 -15.39
CA ILE A 9 3.05 14.62 -13.93
C ILE A 9 4.06 13.62 -13.35
N ARG A 10 4.30 12.50 -14.05
CA ARG A 10 5.19 11.42 -13.57
C ARG A 10 6.61 11.91 -13.37
N PHE A 11 7.21 12.59 -14.35
CA PHE A 11 8.58 13.07 -14.23
C PHE A 11 8.73 14.22 -13.23
N ALA A 12 7.77 15.14 -13.17
CA ALA A 12 7.80 16.25 -12.21
C ALA A 12 7.69 15.75 -10.76
N THR A 13 6.77 14.82 -10.47
CA THR A 13 6.61 14.22 -9.13
C THR A 13 7.85 13.45 -8.70
N LEU A 14 8.51 12.74 -9.63
CA LEU A 14 9.75 12.00 -9.36
C LEU A 14 10.97 12.91 -9.19
N ALA A 15 11.07 13.99 -9.98
CA ALA A 15 12.10 15.01 -9.79
C ALA A 15 11.97 15.70 -8.43
N ARG A 16 10.73 15.92 -7.96
CA ARG A 16 10.46 16.43 -6.61
C ARG A 16 10.84 15.44 -5.52
N ALA A 17 10.85 14.12 -5.76
CA ALA A 17 11.32 13.15 -4.77
C ALA A 17 12.80 13.39 -4.40
N ALA A 18 13.61 13.85 -5.35
CA ALA A 18 15.01 14.23 -5.11
C ALA A 18 15.17 15.49 -4.24
N GLU A 19 14.13 16.34 -4.12
CA GLU A 19 14.16 17.48 -3.20
C GLU A 19 14.35 17.03 -1.74
N GLY A 20 13.95 15.79 -1.41
CA GLY A 20 14.23 15.20 -0.10
C GLY A 20 15.71 15.24 0.25
N LEU A 21 16.60 15.00 -0.73
CA LEU A 21 18.06 15.01 -0.51
C LEU A 21 18.61 16.41 -0.20
N THR A 22 17.91 17.47 -0.63
CA THR A 22 18.30 18.86 -0.34
C THR A 22 17.97 19.29 1.09
N GLN A 23 17.11 18.53 1.78
CA GLN A 23 16.69 18.83 3.13
C GLN A 23 17.61 18.14 4.13
N TRP A 24 18.56 18.89 4.68
CA TRP A 24 19.54 18.35 5.62
C TRP A 24 18.91 17.94 6.97
N ARG A 25 17.82 18.59 7.41
CA ARG A 25 17.20 18.28 8.71
C ARG A 25 16.58 16.88 8.76
N PRO A 26 15.65 16.49 7.87
CA PRO A 26 15.12 15.13 7.89
C PRO A 26 16.21 14.09 7.57
N LEU A 27 17.19 14.44 6.71
CA LEU A 27 18.32 13.57 6.40
C LEU A 27 19.15 13.25 7.66
N LEU A 28 19.50 14.26 8.43
CA LEU A 28 20.23 14.10 9.69
C LEU A 28 19.42 13.30 10.72
N LEU A 29 18.11 13.57 10.83
CA LEU A 29 17.25 12.81 11.73
C LEU A 29 17.16 11.33 11.33
N CYS A 30 17.07 11.05 10.03
CA CYS A 30 17.06 9.68 9.50
C CYS A 30 18.38 8.97 9.81
N PHE A 31 19.51 9.63 9.54
CA PHE A 31 20.84 9.11 9.88
C PHE A 31 20.97 8.81 11.38
N LEU A 32 20.60 9.75 12.25
CA LEU A 32 20.65 9.56 13.70
C LEU A 32 19.70 8.44 14.16
N THR A 33 18.53 8.31 13.55
CA THR A 33 17.59 7.21 13.82
C THR A 33 18.22 5.86 13.50
N LEU A 34 18.82 5.72 12.32
CA LEU A 34 19.49 4.49 11.90
C LEU A 34 20.70 4.18 12.79
N LEU A 35 21.47 5.20 13.17
CA LEU A 35 22.63 5.05 14.05
C LEU A 35 22.22 4.58 15.46
N VAL A 36 21.21 5.22 16.05
CA VAL A 36 20.67 4.81 17.37
C VAL A 36 20.07 3.41 17.29
N CYS A 37 19.31 3.09 16.24
CA CYS A 37 18.74 1.76 16.04
C CYS A 37 19.85 0.70 15.92
N GLY A 38 20.87 0.95 15.10
CA GLY A 38 22.02 0.06 14.93
C GLY A 38 22.79 -0.14 16.24
N ALA A 39 23.02 0.93 17.01
CA ALA A 39 23.66 0.86 18.32
C ALA A 39 22.84 0.03 19.33
N LEU A 40 21.51 0.19 19.33
CA LEU A 40 20.62 -0.60 20.20
C LEU A 40 20.58 -2.08 19.79
N ILE A 41 20.60 -2.40 18.50
CA ILE A 41 20.68 -3.79 18.02
C ILE A 41 22.03 -4.43 18.41
N ALA A 42 23.14 -3.70 18.22
CA ALA A 42 24.45 -4.16 18.66
C ALA A 42 24.50 -4.36 20.19
N GLY A 43 23.91 -3.41 20.94
CA GLY A 43 23.73 -3.53 22.38
C GLY A 43 22.85 -4.72 22.79
N ALA A 44 21.79 -5.02 22.04
CA ALA A 44 20.94 -6.18 22.27
C ALA A 44 21.75 -7.48 22.15
N ALA A 45 22.51 -7.62 21.06
CA ALA A 45 23.36 -8.78 20.84
C ALA A 45 24.40 -8.96 21.96
N TRP A 46 24.96 -7.85 22.47
CA TRP A 46 25.86 -7.87 23.63
C TRP A 46 25.16 -8.32 24.92
N MET A 47 23.97 -7.78 25.18
CA MET A 47 23.15 -8.12 26.34
C MET A 47 22.66 -9.56 26.32
N LEU A 48 22.41 -10.14 25.15
CA LEU A 48 22.05 -11.55 25.01
C LEU A 48 23.12 -12.46 25.64
N VAL A 49 24.39 -12.13 25.43
CA VAL A 49 25.53 -12.90 25.93
C VAL A 49 25.82 -12.58 27.41
N LYS A 50 25.73 -11.30 27.79
CA LYS A 50 26.17 -10.83 29.13
C LYS A 50 25.10 -10.87 30.21
N ALA A 51 23.85 -10.64 29.84
CA ALA A 51 22.73 -10.43 30.76
C ALA A 51 21.51 -11.32 30.45
N GLY A 52 21.58 -12.12 29.38
CA GLY A 52 20.58 -13.11 29.01
C GLY A 52 19.44 -12.57 28.14
N PHE A 53 18.50 -13.47 27.82
CA PHE A 53 17.45 -13.25 26.83
C PHE A 53 16.49 -12.10 27.16
N PHE A 54 16.19 -11.87 28.45
CA PHE A 54 15.26 -10.81 28.85
C PHE A 54 15.82 -9.41 28.53
N MET A 55 17.09 -9.16 28.82
CA MET A 55 17.73 -7.88 28.48
C MET A 55 17.88 -7.70 26.97
N TYR A 56 18.14 -8.77 26.22
CA TYR A 56 18.11 -8.76 24.76
C TYR A 56 16.75 -8.27 24.23
N LEU A 57 15.64 -8.79 24.76
CA LEU A 57 14.30 -8.37 24.35
C LEU A 57 14.03 -6.89 24.63
N ILE A 58 14.49 -6.37 25.77
CA ILE A 58 14.34 -4.94 26.11
C ILE A 58 15.07 -4.05 25.10
N PHE A 59 16.32 -4.38 24.76
CA PHE A 59 17.09 -3.62 23.78
C PHE A 59 16.51 -3.74 22.37
N MET A 60 16.01 -4.91 21.98
CA MET A 60 15.31 -5.09 20.70
C MET A 60 13.99 -4.31 20.65
N LEU A 61 13.25 -4.26 21.76
CA LEU A 61 12.04 -3.42 21.83
C LEU A 61 12.40 -1.94 21.71
N ALA A 62 13.45 -1.50 22.41
CA ALA A 62 13.95 -0.13 22.30
C ALA A 62 14.41 0.21 20.87
N SER A 63 15.06 -0.72 20.16
CA SER A 63 15.49 -0.50 18.78
C SER A 63 14.32 -0.38 17.81
N VAL A 64 13.28 -1.19 17.98
CA VAL A 64 12.03 -1.10 17.21
C VAL A 64 11.31 0.23 17.48
N ILE A 65 11.21 0.65 18.74
CA ILE A 65 10.61 1.94 19.12
C ILE A 65 11.40 3.09 18.49
N ALA A 66 12.73 3.08 18.60
CA ALA A 66 13.59 4.10 18.01
C ALA A 66 13.42 4.18 16.49
N LEU A 67 13.40 3.03 15.81
CA LEU A 67 13.24 2.96 14.36
C LEU A 67 11.88 3.49 13.93
N LEU A 68 10.78 3.05 14.57
CA LEU A 68 9.42 3.46 14.22
C LEU A 68 9.18 4.94 14.53
N ALA A 69 9.64 5.42 15.69
CA ALA A 69 9.47 6.83 16.09
C ALA A 69 10.29 7.76 15.21
N GLY A 70 11.56 7.41 14.96
CA GLY A 70 12.46 8.23 14.16
C GLY A 70 12.09 8.25 12.68
N SER A 71 11.79 7.09 12.07
CA SER A 71 11.30 7.03 10.69
C SER A 71 9.97 7.77 10.51
N SER A 72 9.07 7.71 11.51
CA SER A 72 7.83 8.52 11.50
C SER A 72 8.11 10.01 11.61
N GLY A 73 9.07 10.43 12.44
CA GLY A 73 9.49 11.83 12.54
C GLY A 73 10.04 12.36 11.21
N VAL A 74 10.88 11.57 10.53
CA VAL A 74 11.37 11.87 9.17
C VAL A 74 10.22 11.94 8.17
N GLY A 75 9.30 10.97 8.20
CA GLY A 75 8.11 10.95 7.35
C GLY A 75 7.22 12.18 7.50
N ILE A 76 6.99 12.64 8.73
CA ILE A 76 6.23 13.86 9.03
C ILE A 76 6.96 15.10 8.50
N MET A 77 8.27 15.24 8.73
CA MET A 77 9.04 16.38 8.21
C MET A 77 9.03 16.43 6.67
N LEU A 78 9.13 15.27 6.02
CA LEU A 78 9.05 15.18 4.56
C LEU A 78 7.62 15.38 4.05
N MET A 79 6.61 15.02 4.83
CA MET A 79 5.20 15.30 4.52
C MET A 79 4.91 16.80 4.57
N ASP A 80 5.40 17.50 5.60
CA ASP A 80 5.32 18.96 5.69
C ASP A 80 5.97 19.59 4.45
N LYS A 81 7.17 19.12 4.09
CA LYS A 81 7.86 19.59 2.87
C LYS A 81 7.08 19.29 1.59
N ALA A 82 6.50 18.10 1.45
CA ALA A 82 5.69 17.72 0.30
C ALA A 82 4.44 18.62 0.15
N ARG A 83 3.87 19.06 1.27
CA ARG A 83 2.78 20.06 1.36
C ARG A 83 3.23 21.50 1.17
N ASN A 84 4.52 21.75 0.96
CA ASN A 84 5.13 23.09 0.92
C ASN A 84 4.98 23.88 2.24
N GLU A 85 4.88 23.18 3.37
CA GLU A 85 4.88 23.76 4.71
C GLU A 85 6.32 23.85 5.27
N PRO A 86 6.58 24.76 6.24
CA PRO A 86 7.89 24.87 6.86
C PRO A 86 8.24 23.60 7.64
N VAL A 87 9.43 23.04 7.36
CA VAL A 87 9.90 21.82 8.01
C VAL A 87 10.13 22.04 9.50
N ARG A 88 9.47 21.23 10.33
CA ARG A 88 9.55 21.25 11.80
C ARG A 88 10.98 21.15 12.33
N SER A 89 11.17 21.60 13.58
CA SER A 89 12.41 21.36 14.32
C SER A 89 12.55 19.88 14.71
N PHE A 90 13.78 19.45 15.04
CA PHE A 90 14.06 18.07 15.45
C PHE A 90 13.23 17.59 16.64
N SER A 91 13.07 18.43 17.67
CA SER A 91 12.32 18.08 18.87
C SER A 91 10.82 17.91 18.58
N ALA A 92 10.25 18.80 17.76
CA ALA A 92 8.86 18.71 17.34
C ALA A 92 8.62 17.48 16.42
N ALA A 93 9.57 17.14 15.57
CA ALA A 93 9.50 15.94 14.74
C ALA A 93 9.61 14.65 15.55
N ALA A 94 10.52 14.60 16.53
CA ALA A 94 10.70 13.44 17.40
C ALA A 94 9.46 13.18 18.27
N SER A 95 8.86 14.22 18.86
CA SER A 95 7.63 14.09 19.64
C SER A 95 6.45 13.68 18.77
N ALA A 96 6.29 14.28 17.59
CA ALA A 96 5.25 13.90 16.64
C ALA A 96 5.41 12.45 16.14
N GLY A 97 6.65 12.01 15.88
CA GLY A 97 6.96 10.62 15.53
C GLY A 97 6.59 9.63 16.63
N LEU A 98 6.92 9.96 17.89
CA LEU A 98 6.55 9.16 19.05
C LEU A 98 5.02 9.09 19.26
N LEU A 99 4.29 10.18 19.00
CA LEU A 99 2.83 10.20 19.03
C LEU A 99 2.18 9.44 17.87
N CYS A 100 2.96 9.07 16.84
CA CYS A 100 2.50 8.23 15.75
C CYS A 100 2.64 6.73 16.06
N LEU A 101 3.45 6.35 17.05
CA LEU A 101 3.67 4.95 17.44
C LEU A 101 2.38 4.18 17.75
N PRO A 102 1.45 4.69 18.58
CA PRO A 102 0.22 3.98 18.89
C PRO A 102 -0.62 3.68 17.63
N LYS A 103 -0.57 4.58 16.62
CA LYS A 103 -1.28 4.41 15.36
C LYS A 103 -0.65 3.30 14.52
N PHE A 104 0.67 3.31 14.35
CA PHE A 104 1.39 2.25 13.64
C PHE A 104 1.28 0.89 14.34
N LEU A 105 1.30 0.88 15.68
CA LEU A 105 1.11 -0.33 16.47
C LEU A 105 -0.30 -0.90 16.28
N LEU A 106 -1.33 -0.04 16.27
CA LEU A 106 -2.71 -0.47 16.04
C LEU A 106 -2.91 -1.01 14.63
N VAL A 107 -2.37 -0.33 13.61
CA VAL A 107 -2.40 -0.82 12.22
C VAL A 107 -1.62 -2.13 12.10
N GLY A 108 -0.42 -2.21 12.66
CA GLY A 108 0.41 -3.41 12.65
C GLY A 108 -0.28 -4.59 13.34
N LEU A 109 -0.94 -4.35 14.47
CA LEU A 109 -1.72 -5.38 15.18
C LEU A 109 -2.94 -5.82 14.36
N ALA A 110 -3.61 -4.90 13.68
CA ALA A 110 -4.73 -5.23 12.80
C ALA A 110 -4.27 -6.08 11.61
N VAL A 111 -3.15 -5.74 10.97
CA VAL A 111 -2.53 -6.52 9.89
C VAL A 111 -2.08 -7.90 10.41
N LEU A 112 -1.47 -7.96 11.59
CA LEU A 112 -1.08 -9.21 12.23
C LEU A 112 -2.29 -10.10 12.50
N ALA A 113 -3.36 -9.55 13.08
CA ALA A 113 -4.60 -10.27 13.35
C ALA A 113 -5.25 -10.80 12.06
N ALA A 114 -5.30 -9.99 10.99
CA ALA A 114 -5.80 -10.42 9.69
C ALA A 114 -4.94 -11.55 9.08
N THR A 115 -3.61 -11.44 9.21
CA THR A 115 -2.66 -12.45 8.76
C THR A 115 -2.83 -13.76 9.53
N LEU A 116 -2.96 -13.69 10.86
CA LEU A 116 -3.23 -14.86 11.70
C LEU A 116 -4.57 -15.50 11.38
N ALA A 117 -5.63 -14.71 11.17
CA ALA A 117 -6.94 -15.21 10.78
C ALA A 117 -6.88 -15.95 9.43
N TYR A 118 -6.14 -15.42 8.46
CA TYR A 118 -5.89 -16.10 7.19
C TYR A 118 -5.13 -17.42 7.37
N TYR A 119 -4.05 -17.43 8.17
CA TYR A 119 -3.31 -18.68 8.43
C TYR A 119 -4.15 -19.71 9.19
N LEU A 120 -5.01 -19.29 10.11
CA LEU A 120 -5.95 -20.18 10.79
C LEU A 120 -6.96 -20.78 9.81
N LEU A 121 -7.52 -19.97 8.90
CA LEU A 121 -8.41 -20.46 7.84
C LEU A 121 -7.69 -21.49 6.95
N ALA A 122 -6.47 -21.17 6.51
CA ALA A 122 -5.64 -22.08 5.72
C ALA A 122 -5.36 -23.39 6.48
N ALA A 123 -5.02 -23.30 7.78
CA ALA A 123 -4.78 -24.46 8.63
C ALA A 123 -6.03 -25.35 8.77
N VAL A 124 -7.23 -24.77 8.93
CA VAL A 124 -8.49 -25.52 8.96
C VAL A 124 -8.74 -26.22 7.62
N ILE A 125 -8.53 -25.54 6.50
CA ILE A 125 -8.68 -26.15 5.16
C ILE A 125 -7.69 -27.30 4.98
N TYR A 126 -6.42 -27.11 5.34
CA TYR A 126 -5.42 -28.19 5.28
C TYR A 126 -5.73 -29.34 6.22
N PHE A 127 -6.32 -29.07 7.38
CA PHE A 127 -6.78 -30.10 8.30
C PHE A 127 -7.88 -30.96 7.67
N ILE A 128 -8.84 -30.35 6.95
CA ILE A 128 -9.87 -31.09 6.18
C ILE A 128 -9.22 -31.90 5.05
N CYS A 129 -8.17 -31.38 4.42
CA CYS A 129 -7.40 -32.11 3.40
C CYS A 129 -6.65 -33.33 3.95
N LYS A 130 -6.67 -33.60 5.26
CA LYS A 130 -6.08 -34.80 5.86
C LYS A 130 -6.94 -36.07 5.68
N ILE A 131 -8.19 -35.95 5.21
CA ILE A 131 -9.08 -37.09 5.01
C ILE A 131 -8.50 -38.02 3.92
N PRO A 132 -8.32 -39.34 4.17
CA PRO A 132 -7.76 -40.25 3.17
C PRO A 132 -8.62 -40.29 1.90
N VAL A 133 -7.96 -40.36 0.73
CA VAL A 133 -8.55 -40.30 -0.63
C VAL A 133 -9.15 -38.93 -1.02
N LEU A 134 -10.10 -38.38 -0.24
CA LEU A 134 -10.74 -37.10 -0.55
C LEU A 134 -9.79 -35.90 -0.39
N GLY A 135 -8.87 -36.01 0.59
CA GLY A 135 -7.97 -34.95 0.97
C GLY A 135 -6.95 -34.57 -0.10
N GLY A 136 -6.49 -35.54 -0.89
CA GLY A 136 -5.60 -35.29 -2.02
C GLY A 136 -6.26 -34.46 -3.11
N ILE A 137 -7.53 -34.76 -3.43
CA ILE A 137 -8.31 -34.01 -4.43
C ILE A 137 -8.62 -32.60 -3.93
N LEU A 138 -8.99 -32.46 -2.65
CA LEU A 138 -9.26 -31.15 -2.06
C LEU A 138 -8.00 -30.29 -1.98
N ALA A 139 -6.86 -30.87 -1.58
CA ALA A 139 -5.58 -30.17 -1.52
C ALA A 139 -5.10 -29.68 -2.89
N PHE A 140 -5.34 -30.47 -3.95
CA PHE A 140 -4.99 -30.11 -5.33
C PHE A 140 -5.63 -28.78 -5.77
N VAL A 141 -6.84 -28.48 -5.32
CA VAL A 141 -7.55 -27.23 -5.64
C VAL A 141 -7.35 -26.16 -4.56
N ALA A 142 -7.42 -26.54 -3.28
CA ALA A 142 -7.35 -25.60 -2.17
C ALA A 142 -5.98 -24.94 -2.02
N HIS A 143 -4.89 -25.69 -2.23
CA HIS A 143 -3.53 -25.16 -2.05
C HIS A 143 -3.21 -24.03 -3.05
N PRO A 144 -3.41 -24.19 -4.38
CA PRO A 144 -3.22 -23.10 -5.34
C PRO A 144 -4.07 -21.87 -5.00
N ILE A 145 -5.34 -22.06 -4.61
CA ILE A 145 -6.23 -20.94 -4.26
C ILE A 145 -5.69 -20.18 -3.05
N LEU A 146 -5.32 -20.90 -1.98
CA LEU A 146 -4.71 -20.27 -0.79
C LEU A 146 -3.43 -19.54 -1.16
N VAL A 147 -2.53 -20.15 -1.94
CA VAL A 147 -1.28 -19.48 -2.37
C VAL A 147 -1.58 -18.22 -3.18
N LEU A 148 -2.53 -18.26 -4.11
CA LEU A 148 -2.92 -17.10 -4.91
C LEU A 148 -3.54 -15.98 -4.05
N VAL A 149 -4.38 -16.33 -3.08
CA VAL A 149 -4.95 -15.36 -2.13
C VAL A 149 -3.86 -14.75 -1.26
N ALA A 150 -2.95 -15.56 -0.72
CA ALA A 150 -1.81 -15.08 0.06
C ALA A 150 -0.92 -14.15 -0.78
N ALA A 151 -0.62 -14.52 -2.02
CA ALA A 151 0.17 -13.70 -2.94
C ALA A 151 -0.52 -12.35 -3.22
N ALA A 152 -1.82 -12.37 -3.51
CA ALA A 152 -2.60 -11.14 -3.73
C ALA A 152 -2.62 -10.23 -2.49
N LEU A 153 -2.78 -10.80 -1.29
CA LEU A 153 -2.74 -10.06 -0.03
C LEU A 153 -1.35 -9.46 0.23
N LEU A 154 -0.27 -10.21 -0.03
CA LEU A 154 1.09 -9.71 0.11
C LEU A 154 1.40 -8.59 -0.89
N ILE A 155 0.98 -8.75 -2.15
CA ILE A 155 1.13 -7.70 -3.16
C ILE A 155 0.37 -6.44 -2.74
N ALA A 156 -0.89 -6.56 -2.29
CA ALA A 156 -1.66 -5.42 -1.79
C ALA A 156 -0.99 -4.77 -0.58
N MET A 157 -0.43 -5.55 0.34
CA MET A 157 0.30 -5.03 1.49
C MET A 157 1.57 -4.29 1.11
N ILE A 158 2.38 -4.83 0.20
CA ILE A 158 3.68 -4.27 -0.20
C ILE A 158 3.51 -3.04 -1.09
N TRP A 159 2.57 -3.07 -2.03
CA TRP A 159 2.46 -2.06 -3.09
C TRP A 159 1.41 -0.99 -2.82
N VAL A 160 0.48 -1.22 -1.89
CA VAL A 160 -0.63 -0.29 -1.65
C VAL A 160 -0.69 0.12 -0.19
N VAL A 161 -0.86 -0.84 0.73
CA VAL A 161 -1.03 -0.51 2.15
C VAL A 161 0.26 0.06 2.75
N GLY A 162 1.39 -0.61 2.58
CA GLY A 162 2.68 -0.17 3.12
C GLY A 162 3.06 1.26 2.68
N PRO A 163 3.08 1.56 1.38
CA PRO A 163 3.54 2.85 0.87
C PRO A 163 2.56 3.99 1.13
N LEU A 164 1.24 3.74 1.18
CA LEU A 164 0.24 4.79 1.39
C LEU A 164 -0.14 5.00 2.85
N MET A 165 -0.09 3.97 3.69
CA MET A 165 -0.53 4.06 5.08
C MET A 165 0.41 4.94 5.91
N GLY A 166 1.72 4.86 5.67
CA GLY A 166 2.70 5.73 6.33
C GLY A 166 2.39 7.21 6.10
N PRO A 167 2.38 7.68 4.84
CA PRO A 167 1.93 9.02 4.47
C PRO A 167 0.56 9.39 5.03
N ALA A 168 -0.42 8.49 4.98
CA ALA A 168 -1.76 8.76 5.52
C ALA A 168 -1.73 9.08 7.02
N LEU A 169 -0.97 8.32 7.80
CA LEU A 169 -0.81 8.56 9.24
C LEU A 169 0.00 9.84 9.53
N TRP A 170 1.08 10.08 8.80
CA TRP A 170 1.89 11.30 8.94
C TRP A 170 1.12 12.57 8.53
N SER A 171 0.12 12.41 7.67
CA SER A 171 -0.76 13.49 7.21
C SER A 171 -1.69 14.03 8.30
N GLY A 172 -1.73 13.38 9.48
CA GLY A 172 -2.52 13.78 10.65
C GLY A 172 -3.86 13.08 10.79
N LEU A 173 -4.18 12.12 9.92
CA LEU A 173 -5.44 11.38 9.95
C LEU A 173 -5.52 10.44 11.16
N SER A 174 -6.75 10.18 11.61
CA SER A 174 -7.02 9.07 12.54
C SER A 174 -6.80 7.73 11.83
N VAL A 175 -6.62 6.63 12.58
CA VAL A 175 -6.38 5.31 11.96
C VAL A 175 -7.56 4.89 11.08
N LYS A 176 -8.80 5.15 11.52
CA LYS A 176 -10.01 4.87 10.74
C LYS A 176 -10.03 5.67 9.44
N ALA A 177 -9.78 6.98 9.52
CA ALA A 177 -9.75 7.86 8.35
C ALA A 177 -8.62 7.50 7.37
N ALA A 178 -7.44 7.15 7.89
CA ALA A 178 -6.31 6.70 7.09
C ALA A 178 -6.65 5.41 6.34
N LEU A 179 -7.24 4.43 7.02
CA LEU A 179 -7.67 3.17 6.40
C LEU A 179 -8.75 3.39 5.34
N ALA A 180 -9.76 4.21 5.64
CA ALA A 180 -10.82 4.56 4.70
C ALA A 180 -10.25 5.19 3.42
N ASN A 181 -9.34 6.17 3.56
CA ASN A 181 -8.69 6.81 2.44
C ASN A 181 -7.85 5.84 1.62
N VAL A 182 -7.01 5.02 2.26
CA VAL A 182 -6.18 4.03 1.56
C VAL A 182 -7.06 3.01 0.81
N LEU A 183 -8.14 2.52 1.42
CA LEU A 183 -9.08 1.60 0.75
C LEU A 183 -9.87 2.27 -0.39
N SER A 184 -10.17 3.55 -0.27
CA SER A 184 -10.84 4.30 -1.34
C SER A 184 -9.90 4.51 -2.53
N ILE A 185 -8.66 4.94 -2.27
CA ILE A 185 -7.59 5.07 -3.27
C ILE A 185 -7.33 3.72 -3.95
N ALA A 186 -7.20 2.64 -3.16
CA ALA A 186 -6.98 1.29 -3.66
C ALA A 186 -8.14 0.75 -4.51
N ARG A 187 -9.36 1.29 -4.40
CA ARG A 187 -10.49 0.86 -5.23
C ARG A 187 -10.66 1.71 -6.48
N LYS A 188 -10.47 3.03 -6.35
CA LYS A 188 -10.74 3.98 -7.42
C LYS A 188 -9.53 4.19 -8.35
N ARG A 189 -8.30 4.11 -7.83
CA ARG A 189 -7.08 4.55 -8.52
C ARG A 189 -5.89 3.60 -8.35
N LEU A 190 -6.14 2.31 -8.12
CA LEU A 190 -5.08 1.31 -7.89
C LEU A 190 -4.02 1.33 -8.99
N VAL A 191 -4.47 1.35 -10.25
CA VAL A 191 -3.56 1.28 -11.40
C VAL A 191 -2.67 2.51 -11.47
N GLU A 192 -3.22 3.71 -11.27
CA GLU A 192 -2.45 4.96 -11.30
C GLU A 192 -1.39 4.98 -10.19
N VAL A 193 -1.78 4.65 -8.95
CA VAL A 193 -0.87 4.63 -7.80
C VAL A 193 0.22 3.57 -7.96
N VAL A 194 -0.15 2.35 -8.34
CA VAL A 194 0.81 1.27 -8.55
C VAL A 194 1.79 1.63 -9.66
N LEU A 195 1.34 2.26 -10.76
CA LEU A 195 2.24 2.73 -11.81
C LEU A 195 3.24 3.77 -11.29
N MET A 196 2.80 4.73 -10.46
CA MET A 196 3.71 5.72 -9.87
C MET A 196 4.71 5.09 -8.90
N GLU A 197 4.26 4.17 -8.06
CA GLU A 197 5.09 3.36 -7.16
C GLU A 197 6.12 2.52 -7.94
N VAL A 198 5.71 1.88 -9.05
CA VAL A 198 6.62 1.11 -9.91
C VAL A 198 7.74 2.00 -10.42
N VAL A 199 7.43 3.20 -10.93
CA VAL A 199 8.50 4.09 -11.42
C VAL A 199 9.41 4.55 -10.28
N LEU A 200 8.84 4.89 -9.11
CA LEU A 200 9.63 5.25 -7.92
C LEU A 200 10.58 4.12 -7.51
N TYR A 201 10.10 2.87 -7.44
CA TYR A 201 10.93 1.73 -7.09
C TYR A 201 11.90 1.29 -8.17
N VAL A 202 11.60 1.50 -9.45
CA VAL A 202 12.58 1.30 -10.51
C VAL A 202 13.74 2.28 -10.36
N ILE A 203 13.45 3.57 -10.13
CA ILE A 203 14.49 4.58 -9.89
C ILE A 203 15.28 4.26 -8.62
N LEU A 204 14.59 3.99 -7.51
CA LEU A 204 15.22 3.62 -6.25
C LEU A 204 16.04 2.33 -6.39
N GLY A 205 15.53 1.34 -7.11
CA GLY A 205 16.19 0.08 -7.41
C GLY A 205 17.46 0.27 -8.24
N LEU A 206 17.43 1.13 -9.27
CA LEU A 206 18.61 1.49 -10.06
C LEU A 206 19.65 2.22 -9.22
N VAL A 207 19.23 3.19 -8.40
CA VAL A 207 20.14 3.92 -7.49
C VAL A 207 20.75 2.97 -6.46
N CYS A 208 19.94 2.11 -5.83
CA CYS A 208 20.40 1.05 -4.94
C CYS A 208 21.41 0.14 -5.65
N PHE A 209 21.08 -0.36 -6.85
CA PHE A 209 21.95 -1.23 -7.62
C PHE A 209 23.29 -0.56 -7.92
N MET A 210 23.29 0.68 -8.43
CA MET A 210 24.52 1.42 -8.73
C MET A 210 25.36 1.69 -7.47
N LEU A 211 24.73 2.06 -6.36
CA LEU A 211 25.41 2.29 -5.09
C LEU A 211 26.01 0.99 -4.53
N PHE A 212 25.23 -0.08 -4.45
CA PHE A 212 25.67 -1.36 -3.89
C PHE A 212 26.63 -2.13 -4.80
N ALA A 213 26.55 -1.95 -6.13
CA ALA A 213 27.52 -2.52 -7.06
C ALA A 213 28.95 -2.01 -6.81
N GLY A 214 29.12 -0.77 -6.34
CA GLY A 214 30.43 -0.26 -5.91
C GLY A 214 30.70 -0.50 -4.43
N LEU A 215 29.72 -0.22 -3.57
CA LEU A 215 29.86 -0.26 -2.13
C LEU A 215 30.14 -1.67 -1.60
N VAL A 216 29.46 -2.70 -2.11
CA VAL A 216 29.64 -4.07 -1.62
C VAL A 216 31.04 -4.59 -1.95
N PRO A 217 31.54 -4.56 -3.21
CA PRO A 217 32.91 -5.00 -3.50
C PRO A 217 33.97 -4.20 -2.76
N ALA A 218 33.80 -2.86 -2.66
CA ALA A 218 34.73 -2.02 -1.91
C ALA A 218 34.75 -2.38 -0.41
N THR A 219 33.57 -2.62 0.18
CA THR A 219 33.44 -3.11 1.55
C THR A 219 34.18 -4.44 1.72
N VAL A 220 33.88 -5.44 0.88
CA VAL A 220 34.51 -6.77 0.94
C VAL A 220 36.03 -6.67 0.83
N SER A 221 36.54 -5.93 -0.15
CA SER A 221 37.97 -5.80 -0.42
C SER A 221 38.71 -5.04 0.69
N LEU A 222 38.23 -3.85 1.07
CA LEU A 222 38.89 -3.00 2.07
C LEU A 222 38.74 -3.56 3.49
N THR A 223 37.58 -4.11 3.83
CA THR A 223 37.40 -4.79 5.13
C THR A 223 38.26 -6.04 5.20
N GLY A 224 38.36 -6.84 4.13
CA GLY A 224 39.25 -7.99 4.08
C GLY A 224 40.73 -7.62 4.25
N MET A 225 41.18 -6.58 3.54
CA MET A 225 42.53 -6.04 3.69
C MET A 225 42.77 -5.54 5.12
N ALA A 226 41.87 -4.72 5.66
CA ALA A 226 42.02 -4.15 6.99
C ALA A 226 42.05 -5.24 8.08
N MET A 227 41.19 -6.26 7.99
CA MET A 227 41.20 -7.41 8.90
C MET A 227 42.47 -8.26 8.80
N SER A 228 43.03 -8.40 7.58
CA SER A 228 44.30 -9.12 7.39
C SER A 228 45.50 -8.40 8.02
N ILE A 229 45.48 -7.06 8.02
CA ILE A 229 46.53 -6.23 8.62
C ILE A 229 46.37 -6.14 10.15
N THR A 230 45.15 -6.04 10.66
CA THR A 230 44.90 -5.90 12.11
C THR A 230 45.05 -7.21 12.88
N GLY A 231 45.40 -8.32 12.21
CA GLY A 231 45.63 -9.62 12.85
C GLY A 231 44.37 -10.42 13.19
N ASP A 232 43.20 -9.97 12.72
CA ASP A 232 41.88 -10.56 13.02
C ASP A 232 41.39 -11.50 11.89
N ALA A 233 42.29 -12.17 11.18
CA ALA A 233 41.96 -13.00 9.99
C ALA A 233 40.94 -14.14 10.27
N SER A 234 40.87 -14.63 11.51
CA SER A 234 39.88 -15.63 11.95
C SER A 234 38.44 -15.09 11.99
N SER A 235 38.26 -13.78 12.19
CA SER A 235 36.95 -13.11 12.17
C SER A 235 36.41 -12.94 10.73
N MET A 236 37.30 -12.76 9.74
CA MET A 236 36.97 -12.71 8.32
C MET A 236 36.44 -14.06 7.80
N ALA A 237 37.03 -15.17 8.27
CA ALA A 237 36.53 -16.51 7.96
C ALA A 237 35.11 -16.72 8.52
N GLY A 238 34.80 -16.23 9.73
CA GLY A 238 33.45 -16.28 10.29
C GLY A 238 32.42 -15.44 9.52
N MET A 239 32.83 -14.30 8.97
CA MET A 239 31.96 -13.37 8.22
C MET A 239 31.66 -13.86 6.79
N PHE A 240 32.62 -14.49 6.11
CA PHE A 240 32.45 -14.98 4.73
C PHE A 240 32.06 -16.47 4.64
N MET A 241 32.59 -17.34 5.52
CA MET A 241 32.27 -18.78 5.51
C MET A 241 31.02 -19.13 6.33
N GLY A 242 30.54 -18.22 7.19
CA GLY A 242 29.24 -18.37 7.86
C GLY A 242 28.03 -18.13 6.95
N GLY A 243 28.26 -17.66 5.72
CA GLY A 243 27.23 -17.23 4.76
C GLY A 243 27.15 -18.06 3.48
N GLY A 244 27.64 -19.31 3.45
CA GLY A 244 27.66 -20.12 2.24
C GLY A 244 27.41 -21.62 2.46
N TYR A 245 26.24 -22.08 2.01
CA TYR A 245 25.95 -23.45 1.54
C TYR A 245 25.75 -24.61 2.53
N GLY A 246 25.64 -24.36 3.84
CA GLY A 246 25.34 -25.44 4.79
C GLY A 246 24.39 -25.02 5.90
N ARG A 247 23.10 -25.31 5.72
CA ARG A 247 22.05 -25.39 6.76
C ARG A 247 21.26 -24.10 7.07
N GLY A 248 20.20 -23.91 6.29
CA GLY A 248 18.91 -23.35 6.76
C GLY A 248 18.80 -21.83 6.83
N TYR A 249 17.71 -21.30 6.27
CA TYR A 249 17.20 -19.94 6.48
C TYR A 249 17.38 -19.50 7.95
N GLY A 250 18.32 -18.59 8.22
CA GLY A 250 18.60 -18.10 9.58
C GLY A 250 20.07 -17.99 9.98
N GLY A 251 21.00 -17.83 9.03
CA GLY A 251 22.42 -17.56 9.32
C GLY A 251 22.60 -16.17 9.94
N GLY A 252 22.41 -16.07 11.25
CA GLY A 252 22.59 -14.85 12.02
C GLY A 252 24.04 -14.38 12.02
N PHE A 253 24.21 -13.07 11.91
CA PHE A 253 25.41 -12.32 12.28
C PHE A 253 25.90 -12.83 13.65
N SER A 254 27.05 -13.51 13.72
CA SER A 254 27.55 -14.06 14.98
C SER A 254 28.17 -12.94 15.84
N PRO A 255 27.55 -12.53 16.97
CA PRO A 255 28.06 -11.45 17.81
C PRO A 255 29.40 -11.81 18.48
N MET A 256 29.71 -13.11 18.56
CA MET A 256 30.91 -13.63 19.24
C MET A 256 32.20 -13.28 18.49
N GLY A 257 32.14 -13.10 17.16
CA GLY A 257 33.29 -12.70 16.34
C GLY A 257 33.56 -11.19 16.32
N MET A 258 32.66 -10.37 16.90
CA MET A 258 32.73 -8.90 16.90
C MET A 258 33.36 -8.29 18.15
N MET A 259 33.79 -9.10 19.13
CA MET A 259 34.09 -8.62 20.49
C MET A 259 35.58 -8.58 20.85
N GLY A 260 36.49 -8.57 19.88
CA GLY A 260 37.93 -8.44 20.15
C GLY A 260 38.67 -7.64 19.08
N GLY A 261 39.43 -6.62 19.49
CA GLY A 261 40.44 -5.98 18.65
C GLY A 261 39.95 -4.95 17.62
N GLY A 262 40.85 -4.61 16.68
CA GLY A 262 40.66 -3.58 15.64
C GLY A 262 39.50 -3.86 14.68
N SER A 263 39.07 -5.12 14.55
CA SER A 263 37.87 -5.52 13.80
C SER A 263 36.58 -4.83 14.25
N THR A 264 36.43 -4.52 15.55
CA THR A 264 35.23 -3.84 16.09
C THR A 264 35.07 -2.43 15.50
N GLY A 265 36.18 -1.69 15.40
CA GLY A 265 36.19 -0.34 14.83
C GLY A 265 35.88 -0.32 13.33
N LEU A 266 36.39 -1.32 12.59
CA LEU A 266 36.12 -1.48 11.16
C LEU A 266 34.64 -1.75 10.88
N ILE A 267 34.03 -2.67 11.64
CA ILE A 267 32.61 -3.01 11.47
C ILE A 267 31.71 -1.86 11.92
N ALA A 268 32.05 -1.17 13.02
CA ALA A 268 31.31 0.01 13.47
C ALA A 268 31.38 1.15 12.43
N GLY A 269 32.56 1.43 11.88
CA GLY A 269 32.75 2.42 10.82
C GLY A 269 31.96 2.08 9.56
N LEU A 270 31.94 0.80 9.17
CA LEU A 270 31.11 0.31 8.08
C LEU A 270 29.61 0.50 8.38
N GLY A 271 29.16 0.20 9.60
CA GLY A 271 27.79 0.44 10.04
C GLY A 271 27.36 1.90 9.91
N VAL A 272 28.23 2.85 10.25
CA VAL A 272 27.98 4.29 10.05
C VAL A 272 27.83 4.62 8.56
N LEU A 273 28.67 4.07 7.69
CA LEU A 273 28.56 4.25 6.24
C LEU A 273 27.22 3.73 5.71
N TYR A 274 26.79 2.54 6.13
CA TYR A 274 25.46 2.01 5.78
C TYR A 274 24.32 2.87 6.33
N CYS A 275 24.48 3.51 7.50
CA CYS A 275 23.49 4.47 8.01
C CYS A 275 23.39 5.72 7.12
N VAL A 276 24.51 6.23 6.59
CA VAL A 276 24.51 7.37 5.66
C VAL A 276 23.79 6.99 4.36
N VAL A 277 24.17 5.86 3.75
CA VAL A 277 23.56 5.37 2.51
C VAL A 277 22.08 5.07 2.71
N GLY A 278 21.73 4.39 3.80
CA GLY A 278 20.35 4.09 4.17
C GLY A 278 19.51 5.34 4.38
N ALA A 279 20.06 6.39 5.02
CA ALA A 279 19.37 7.65 5.22
C ALA A 279 19.07 8.36 3.88
N LEU A 280 20.02 8.38 2.95
CA LEU A 280 19.83 8.97 1.62
C LEU A 280 18.74 8.23 0.83
N LEU A 281 18.76 6.90 0.83
CA LEU A 281 17.76 6.07 0.14
C LEU A 281 16.37 6.21 0.77
N ALA A 282 16.30 6.14 2.10
CA ALA A 282 15.04 6.31 2.83
C ALA A 282 14.43 7.70 2.60
N GLN A 283 15.26 8.75 2.52
CA GLN A 283 14.81 10.12 2.25
C GLN A 283 14.07 10.23 0.90
N VAL A 284 14.66 9.67 -0.17
CA VAL A 284 14.06 9.68 -1.51
C VAL A 284 12.78 8.85 -1.53
N ALA A 285 12.83 7.65 -0.93
CA ALA A 285 11.67 6.76 -0.85
C ALA A 285 10.49 7.42 -0.12
N ILE A 286 10.73 7.95 1.08
CA ILE A 286 9.70 8.55 1.93
C ILE A 286 9.12 9.83 1.29
N MET A 287 9.96 10.67 0.69
CA MET A 287 9.48 11.84 -0.05
C MET A 287 8.62 11.43 -1.25
N GLY A 288 9.06 10.44 -2.04
CA GLY A 288 8.30 9.90 -3.16
C GLY A 288 6.93 9.37 -2.75
N MET A 289 6.88 8.54 -1.70
CA MET A 289 5.62 8.00 -1.16
C MET A 289 4.67 9.12 -0.67
N ASN A 290 5.19 10.16 -0.01
CA ASN A 290 4.38 11.29 0.42
C ASN A 290 3.74 12.05 -0.75
N LEU A 291 4.51 12.29 -1.81
CA LEU A 291 4.01 12.97 -3.01
C LEU A 291 2.95 12.13 -3.74
N ILE A 292 3.21 10.83 -3.93
CA ILE A 292 2.26 9.89 -4.53
C ILE A 292 0.96 9.85 -3.72
N TYR A 293 1.05 9.79 -2.39
CA TYR A 293 -0.12 9.80 -1.53
C TYR A 293 -0.93 11.09 -1.67
N LEU A 294 -0.29 12.27 -1.65
CA LEU A 294 -1.01 13.55 -1.80
C LEU A 294 -1.71 13.63 -3.16
N GLN A 295 -1.02 13.25 -4.23
CA GLN A 295 -1.58 13.21 -5.58
C GLN A 295 -2.75 12.23 -5.69
N ALA A 296 -2.63 11.05 -5.08
CA ALA A 296 -3.71 10.06 -5.04
C ALA A 296 -4.93 10.60 -4.29
N ARG A 297 -4.71 11.29 -3.17
CA ARG A 297 -5.75 11.83 -2.28
C ARG A 297 -6.55 12.97 -2.91
N GLU A 298 -6.00 13.77 -3.81
CA GLU A 298 -6.71 14.91 -4.44
C GLU A 298 -8.01 14.52 -5.16
N SER A 299 -8.19 13.25 -5.51
CA SER A 299 -9.41 12.75 -6.18
C SER A 299 -10.45 12.10 -5.27
N VAL A 300 -10.15 11.96 -3.98
CA VAL A 300 -10.98 11.17 -3.06
C VAL A 300 -11.62 12.11 -2.06
N ASP A 301 -12.96 12.12 -2.04
CA ASP A 301 -13.72 12.76 -0.96
C ASP A 301 -13.56 11.95 0.34
N PRO A 302 -12.97 12.53 1.41
CA PRO A 302 -12.76 11.85 2.68
C PRO A 302 -14.07 11.38 3.34
N ALA A 303 -15.17 12.13 3.17
CA ALA A 303 -16.44 11.79 3.80
C ALA A 303 -17.09 10.57 3.13
N GLU A 304 -17.01 10.50 1.80
CA GLU A 304 -17.47 9.33 1.04
C GLU A 304 -16.64 8.08 1.39
N ALA A 305 -15.32 8.23 1.54
CA ALA A 305 -14.42 7.14 1.89
C ALA A 305 -14.72 6.54 3.27
N GLU A 306 -14.95 7.38 4.28
CA GLU A 306 -15.31 6.92 5.63
C GLU A 306 -16.69 6.24 5.66
N GLY A 307 -17.69 6.81 4.99
CA GLY A 307 -19.03 6.20 4.89
C GLY A 307 -18.99 4.83 4.22
N ALA A 308 -18.19 4.68 3.16
CA ALA A 308 -17.98 3.39 2.50
C ALA A 308 -17.31 2.37 3.45
N LEU A 309 -16.35 2.79 4.27
CA LEU A 309 -15.73 1.90 5.26
C LEU A 309 -16.72 1.45 6.33
N ASP A 310 -17.57 2.36 6.84
CA ASP A 310 -18.58 2.03 7.83
C ASP A 310 -19.62 1.05 7.29
N SER A 311 -20.02 1.20 6.02
CA SER A 311 -20.89 0.23 5.35
C SER A 311 -20.25 -1.16 5.26
N LEU A 312 -18.97 -1.24 4.90
CA LEU A 312 -18.23 -2.51 4.81
C LEU A 312 -18.10 -3.18 6.18
N ILE A 313 -17.78 -2.42 7.23
CA ILE A 313 -17.70 -2.95 8.60
C ILE A 313 -19.08 -3.46 9.04
N GLY A 314 -20.14 -2.71 8.74
CA GLY A 314 -21.52 -3.12 9.00
C GLY A 314 -21.90 -4.42 8.29
N ASP A 315 -21.56 -4.54 7.01
CA ASP A 315 -21.83 -5.74 6.21
C ASP A 315 -21.06 -6.97 6.71
N VAL A 316 -19.78 -6.81 7.06
CA VAL A 316 -18.97 -7.89 7.63
C VAL A 316 -19.53 -8.34 8.97
N ARG A 317 -19.94 -7.39 9.83
CA ARG A 317 -20.55 -7.71 11.12
C ARG A 317 -21.86 -8.47 10.95
N ARG A 318 -22.73 -8.00 10.05
CA ARG A 318 -23.99 -8.68 9.70
C ARG A 318 -23.74 -10.10 9.21
N LYS A 319 -22.82 -10.29 8.25
CA LYS A 319 -22.46 -11.62 7.73
C LYS A 319 -21.85 -12.53 8.81
N ALA A 320 -21.07 -11.99 9.73
CA ALA A 320 -20.51 -12.75 10.85
C ALA A 320 -21.61 -13.20 11.83
N GLU A 321 -22.58 -12.33 12.12
CA GLU A 321 -23.74 -12.66 12.94
C GLU A 321 -24.64 -13.72 12.27
N GLU A 322 -24.89 -13.60 10.96
CA GLU A 322 -25.62 -14.60 10.16
C GLU A 322 -24.90 -15.95 10.14
N ALA A 323 -23.59 -15.98 9.91
CA ALA A 323 -22.79 -17.21 9.92
C ALA A 323 -22.77 -17.86 11.32
N LYS A 324 -22.70 -17.05 12.38
CA LYS A 324 -22.80 -17.54 13.77
C LYS A 324 -24.19 -18.14 14.03
N ALA A 325 -25.26 -17.48 13.61
CA ALA A 325 -26.61 -18.01 13.75
C ALA A 325 -26.81 -19.32 12.98
N GLN A 326 -26.29 -19.41 11.74
CA GLN A 326 -26.35 -20.62 10.91
C GLN A 326 -25.58 -21.79 11.54
N THR A 327 -24.39 -21.54 12.07
CA THR A 327 -23.58 -22.57 12.76
C THR A 327 -24.21 -23.03 14.07
N MET A 328 -24.79 -22.12 14.86
CA MET A 328 -25.55 -22.46 16.07
C MET A 328 -26.79 -23.30 15.74
N ALA A 329 -27.58 -22.90 14.73
CA ALA A 329 -28.74 -23.66 14.28
C ALA A 329 -28.37 -25.05 13.73
N ALA A 330 -27.26 -25.17 13.00
CA ALA A 330 -26.76 -26.46 12.51
C ALA A 330 -26.29 -27.36 13.68
N ALA A 331 -25.61 -26.79 14.67
CA ALA A 331 -25.18 -27.51 15.87
C ALA A 331 -26.37 -27.99 16.71
N GLU A 332 -27.40 -27.16 16.88
CA GLU A 332 -28.65 -27.54 17.55
C GLU A 332 -29.40 -28.64 16.81
N ARG A 333 -29.52 -28.55 15.48
CA ARG A 333 -30.13 -29.62 14.66
C ARG A 333 -29.37 -30.93 14.79
N THR A 334 -28.05 -30.88 14.85
CA THR A 334 -27.21 -32.09 15.01
C THR A 334 -27.38 -32.69 16.40
N ARG A 335 -27.43 -31.85 17.45
CA ARG A 335 -27.71 -32.28 18.83
C ARG A 335 -29.10 -32.89 18.97
N ALA A 336 -30.13 -32.23 18.43
CA ALA A 336 -31.50 -32.74 18.44
C ALA A 336 -31.64 -34.05 17.66
N ALA A 337 -30.96 -34.19 16.52
CA ALA A 337 -30.92 -35.44 15.77
C ALA A 337 -30.22 -36.56 16.55
N ALA A 338 -29.12 -36.25 17.25
CA ALA A 338 -28.41 -37.20 18.10
C ALA A 338 -29.25 -37.61 19.33
N GLU A 339 -30.00 -36.70 19.93
CA GLU A 339 -30.92 -37.00 21.03
C GLU A 339 -32.11 -37.86 20.56
N ARG A 340 -32.72 -37.54 19.42
CA ARG A 340 -33.77 -38.37 18.80
C ARG A 340 -33.26 -39.77 18.45
N ALA A 341 -32.03 -39.88 17.95
CA ALA A 341 -31.42 -41.19 17.67
C ALA A 341 -31.19 -42.01 18.95
N LYS A 342 -30.79 -41.35 20.05
CA LYS A 342 -30.68 -42.00 21.37
C LYS A 342 -32.04 -42.45 21.91
N GLN A 343 -33.08 -41.62 21.77
CA GLN A 343 -34.44 -41.94 22.20
C GLN A 343 -35.03 -43.12 21.42
N ALA A 344 -34.89 -43.10 20.08
CA ALA A 344 -35.32 -44.21 19.23
C ALA A 344 -34.57 -45.52 19.52
N ALA A 345 -33.28 -45.44 19.88
CA ALA A 345 -32.52 -46.61 20.31
C ALA A 345 -33.00 -47.18 21.66
N SER A 346 -33.37 -46.31 22.62
CA SER A 346 -33.95 -46.75 23.89
C SER A 346 -35.36 -47.35 23.76
N GLU A 347 -36.21 -46.81 22.88
CA GLU A 347 -37.54 -47.36 22.60
C GLU A 347 -37.47 -48.74 21.97
N ARG A 348 -36.58 -48.93 20.97
CA ARG A 348 -36.34 -50.25 20.37
C ARG A 348 -35.84 -51.28 21.37
N LEU A 349 -35.06 -50.84 22.37
CA LEU A 349 -34.61 -51.71 23.45
C LEU A 349 -35.76 -52.16 24.36
N GLN A 350 -36.73 -51.28 24.64
CA GLN A 350 -37.90 -51.59 25.47
C GLN A 350 -38.89 -52.50 24.74
N GLU A 351 -39.09 -52.30 23.43
CA GLU A 351 -39.99 -53.11 22.60
C GLU A 351 -39.47 -54.56 22.44
N ALA A 352 -38.16 -54.74 22.35
CA ALA A 352 -37.53 -56.07 22.31
C ALA A 352 -37.71 -56.88 23.61
N THR A 353 -37.84 -56.22 24.75
CA THR A 353 -38.07 -56.88 26.05
C THR A 353 -39.55 -57.21 26.30
N ALA A 354 -40.48 -56.69 25.49
CA ALA A 354 -41.92 -56.80 25.71
C ALA A 354 -42.64 -57.88 24.89
N ARG A 355 -41.96 -58.61 23.99
CA ARG A 355 -42.59 -59.64 23.12
C ARG A 355 -42.55 -61.04 23.77
N PRO A 356 -43.70 -61.67 24.14
CA PRO A 356 -43.74 -63.05 24.60
C PRO A 356 -43.87 -64.02 23.41
N ALA A 357 -43.24 -65.20 23.52
CA ALA A 357 -43.29 -66.28 22.53
C ALA A 357 -44.49 -67.21 22.75
N ALA A 358 -45.19 -67.59 21.67
CA ALA A 358 -46.17 -68.69 21.65
C ALA A 358 -46.23 -69.37 20.25
N PRO A 359 -46.63 -70.67 20.15
CA PRO A 359 -46.25 -71.57 19.05
C PRO A 359 -47.38 -71.97 18.07
N ASP A 360 -46.98 -72.53 16.92
CA ASP A 360 -47.76 -72.94 15.73
C ASP A 360 -48.50 -74.28 15.84
N THR A 361 -49.63 -74.42 15.10
CA THR A 361 -50.20 -75.70 14.60
C THR A 361 -50.99 -75.54 13.28
N ASP A 362 -50.97 -76.61 12.48
CA ASP A 362 -51.32 -76.79 11.06
C ASP A 362 -52.83 -76.82 10.66
N GLY A 363 -53.10 -76.70 9.34
CA GLY A 363 -53.83 -77.76 8.60
C GLY A 363 -55.16 -77.49 7.86
N ASN A 364 -55.09 -77.65 6.53
CA ASN A 364 -56.01 -78.40 5.64
C ASN A 364 -57.20 -77.78 4.85
N ALA A 365 -57.32 -78.32 3.63
CA ALA A 365 -58.22 -77.99 2.53
C ALA A 365 -59.35 -79.03 2.36
N ALA A 366 -60.53 -78.59 1.92
CA ALA A 366 -61.50 -79.39 1.17
C ALA A 366 -62.63 -78.51 0.59
N THR A 367 -62.99 -78.77 -0.68
CA THR A 367 -64.34 -78.74 -1.31
C THR A 367 -64.34 -78.09 -2.71
N ALA A 368 -64.30 -78.94 -3.74
CA ALA A 368 -64.26 -78.57 -5.16
C ALA A 368 -65.42 -79.23 -5.95
N ALA A 369 -66.67 -79.10 -5.50
CA ALA A 369 -67.82 -79.73 -6.17
C ALA A 369 -69.04 -78.81 -6.40
N THR A 370 -68.86 -77.49 -6.28
CA THR A 370 -69.89 -76.47 -6.54
C THR A 370 -69.49 -75.49 -7.67
N ALA A 371 -68.51 -75.86 -8.50
CA ALA A 371 -67.89 -74.94 -9.46
C ALA A 371 -68.50 -74.93 -10.87
N ALA A 372 -69.39 -75.87 -11.24
CA ALA A 372 -69.82 -75.99 -12.65
C ALA A 372 -71.04 -75.12 -13.03
N GLY A 373 -71.88 -74.69 -12.08
CA GLY A 373 -73.05 -73.83 -12.34
C GLY A 373 -72.80 -72.33 -12.11
N LEU A 374 -71.81 -71.98 -11.30
CA LEU A 374 -71.43 -70.60 -10.97
C LEU A 374 -70.42 -70.00 -11.97
N THR A 375 -69.78 -70.82 -12.80
CA THR A 375 -68.71 -70.39 -13.71
C THR A 375 -69.22 -69.65 -14.95
N ALA A 376 -70.44 -69.91 -15.43
CA ALA A 376 -71.01 -69.16 -16.56
C ALA A 376 -71.52 -67.75 -16.16
N ALA A 377 -72.11 -67.61 -14.96
CA ALA A 377 -72.56 -66.32 -14.44
C ALA A 377 -71.41 -65.46 -13.89
N ALA A 378 -70.35 -66.08 -13.33
CA ALA A 378 -69.14 -65.40 -12.89
C ALA A 378 -68.24 -64.96 -14.06
N ALA A 379 -68.23 -65.70 -15.18
CA ALA A 379 -67.52 -65.30 -16.40
C ALA A 379 -68.15 -64.06 -17.07
N ALA A 380 -69.48 -63.99 -17.14
CA ALA A 380 -70.19 -62.84 -17.71
C ALA A 380 -70.05 -61.56 -16.83
N SER A 381 -70.00 -61.70 -15.51
CA SER A 381 -69.81 -60.57 -14.59
C SER A 381 -68.35 -60.08 -14.52
N THR A 382 -67.37 -60.95 -14.74
CA THR A 382 -65.96 -60.56 -14.85
C THR A 382 -65.64 -59.88 -16.18
N GLU A 383 -66.28 -60.28 -17.29
CA GLU A 383 -66.16 -59.58 -18.58
C GLU A 383 -66.73 -58.15 -18.52
N GLN A 384 -67.88 -57.97 -17.86
CA GLN A 384 -68.48 -56.64 -17.65
C GLN A 384 -67.64 -55.76 -16.71
N ALA A 385 -67.09 -56.33 -15.63
CA ALA A 385 -66.20 -55.59 -14.72
C ALA A 385 -64.88 -55.18 -15.38
N PHE A 386 -64.32 -56.03 -16.26
CA PHE A 386 -63.09 -55.73 -16.98
C PHE A 386 -63.30 -54.67 -18.07
N ALA A 387 -64.45 -54.69 -18.75
CA ALA A 387 -64.84 -53.64 -19.69
C ALA A 387 -64.98 -52.28 -19.01
N GLU A 388 -65.64 -52.23 -17.85
CA GLU A 388 -65.80 -50.99 -17.07
C GLU A 388 -64.46 -50.48 -16.50
N GLN A 389 -63.56 -51.38 -16.10
CA GLN A 389 -62.22 -51.03 -15.64
C GLN A 389 -61.35 -50.46 -16.77
N LEU A 390 -61.44 -51.03 -17.97
CA LEU A 390 -60.71 -50.55 -19.15
C LEU A 390 -61.21 -49.16 -19.61
N GLU A 391 -62.52 -48.89 -19.50
CA GLU A 391 -63.08 -47.57 -19.78
C GLU A 391 -62.63 -46.52 -18.75
N ARG A 392 -62.58 -46.87 -17.46
CA ARG A 392 -62.03 -45.99 -16.41
C ARG A 392 -60.55 -45.69 -16.64
N GLU A 393 -59.77 -46.67 -17.05
CA GLU A 393 -58.34 -46.50 -17.33
C GLU A 393 -58.11 -45.59 -18.55
N ARG A 394 -58.90 -45.76 -19.62
CA ARG A 394 -58.89 -44.86 -20.80
C ARG A 394 -59.30 -43.44 -20.43
N ALA A 395 -60.32 -43.27 -19.60
CA ALA A 395 -60.76 -41.95 -19.13
C ALA A 395 -59.68 -41.28 -18.27
N GLN A 396 -59.01 -42.02 -17.38
CA GLN A 396 -57.89 -41.52 -16.60
C GLN A 396 -56.69 -41.13 -17.46
N GLU A 397 -56.37 -41.94 -18.48
CA GLU A 397 -55.27 -41.64 -19.39
C GLU A 397 -55.57 -40.40 -20.25
N GLN A 398 -56.82 -40.21 -20.68
CA GLN A 398 -57.24 -39.00 -21.39
C GLN A 398 -57.08 -37.74 -20.52
N VAL A 399 -57.55 -37.78 -19.27
CA VAL A 399 -57.36 -36.67 -18.32
C VAL A 399 -55.89 -36.38 -18.07
N ARG A 400 -55.04 -37.41 -17.99
CA ARG A 400 -53.58 -37.24 -17.83
C ARG A 400 -52.96 -36.56 -19.05
N ARG A 401 -53.34 -36.96 -20.27
CA ARG A 401 -52.84 -36.36 -21.52
C ARG A 401 -53.29 -34.90 -21.67
N GLU A 402 -54.53 -34.59 -21.32
CA GLU A 402 -55.04 -33.21 -21.33
C GLU A 402 -54.32 -32.34 -20.28
N GLY A 403 -54.04 -32.88 -19.09
CA GLY A 403 -53.24 -32.22 -18.05
C GLY A 403 -51.79 -31.97 -18.48
N GLU A 404 -51.14 -32.95 -19.13
CA GLU A 404 -49.79 -32.81 -19.67
C GLU A 404 -49.74 -31.79 -20.82
N ALA A 405 -50.72 -31.80 -21.72
CA ALA A 405 -50.82 -30.84 -22.82
C ALA A 405 -51.04 -29.40 -22.29
N ALA A 406 -51.89 -29.21 -21.27
CA ALA A 406 -52.10 -27.93 -20.63
C ALA A 406 -50.82 -27.42 -19.94
N ARG A 407 -50.06 -28.31 -19.30
CA ARG A 407 -48.80 -27.97 -18.65
C ARG A 407 -47.71 -27.56 -19.65
N LEU A 408 -47.58 -28.29 -20.75
CA LEU A 408 -46.65 -27.93 -21.85
C LEU A 408 -47.00 -26.57 -22.47
N LYS A 409 -48.29 -26.27 -22.62
CA LYS A 409 -48.74 -24.97 -23.11
C LYS A 409 -48.40 -23.83 -22.12
N ALA A 410 -48.61 -24.05 -20.82
CA ALA A 410 -48.23 -23.07 -19.80
C ALA A 410 -46.70 -22.86 -19.72
N GLU A 411 -45.91 -23.93 -19.86
CA GLU A 411 -44.44 -23.85 -19.87
C GLU A 411 -43.91 -23.10 -21.10
N THR A 412 -44.53 -23.28 -22.28
CA THR A 412 -44.15 -22.55 -23.51
C THR A 412 -44.52 -21.07 -23.46
N GLU A 413 -45.71 -20.72 -22.96
CA GLU A 413 -46.11 -19.32 -22.74
C GLU A 413 -45.20 -18.62 -21.72
N ALA A 414 -44.83 -19.31 -20.63
CA ALA A 414 -43.89 -18.78 -19.64
C ALA A 414 -42.48 -18.58 -20.22
N ALA A 415 -42.02 -19.50 -21.08
CA ALA A 415 -40.73 -19.37 -21.75
C ALA A 415 -40.70 -18.19 -22.75
N GLU A 416 -41.77 -17.98 -23.52
CA GLU A 416 -41.89 -16.82 -24.42
C GLU A 416 -41.91 -15.51 -23.64
N GLN A 417 -42.63 -15.44 -22.52
CA GLN A 417 -42.67 -14.26 -21.68
C GLN A 417 -41.29 -13.95 -21.09
N ALA A 418 -40.58 -14.96 -20.58
CA ALA A 418 -39.21 -14.81 -20.09
C ALA A 418 -38.23 -14.37 -21.19
N ALA A 419 -38.41 -14.82 -22.43
CA ALA A 419 -37.60 -14.39 -23.56
C ALA A 419 -37.85 -12.91 -23.91
N ARG A 420 -39.10 -12.45 -23.89
CA ARG A 420 -39.45 -11.04 -24.13
C ARG A 420 -38.89 -10.12 -23.04
N GLU A 421 -38.94 -10.53 -21.78
CA GLU A 421 -38.37 -9.77 -20.65
C GLU A 421 -36.84 -9.65 -20.76
N ARG A 422 -36.15 -10.72 -21.16
CA ARG A 422 -34.69 -10.67 -21.41
C ARG A 422 -34.33 -9.74 -22.56
N ALA A 423 -35.05 -9.82 -23.68
CA ALA A 423 -34.84 -8.93 -24.81
C ALA A 423 -35.07 -7.45 -24.45
N ALA A 424 -36.09 -7.16 -23.63
CA ALA A 424 -36.36 -5.81 -23.14
C ALA A 424 -35.25 -5.31 -22.19
N ALA A 425 -34.75 -6.17 -21.30
CA ALA A 425 -33.66 -5.85 -20.39
C ALA A 425 -32.34 -5.56 -21.15
N GLU A 426 -32.02 -6.39 -22.16
CA GLU A 426 -30.85 -6.19 -23.01
C GLU A 426 -30.94 -4.89 -23.81
N ALA A 427 -32.11 -4.56 -24.36
CA ALA A 427 -32.34 -3.30 -25.06
C ALA A 427 -32.18 -2.08 -24.12
N GLN A 428 -32.67 -2.18 -22.88
CA GLN A 428 -32.51 -1.12 -21.88
C GLN A 428 -31.04 -0.95 -21.45
N GLU A 429 -30.28 -2.05 -21.36
CA GLU A 429 -28.85 -2.01 -21.06
C GLU A 429 -28.06 -1.39 -22.21
N GLN A 430 -28.35 -1.74 -23.47
CA GLN A 430 -27.70 -1.12 -24.63
C GLN A 430 -27.99 0.38 -24.70
N ALA A 431 -29.23 0.79 -24.45
CA ALA A 431 -29.60 2.21 -24.41
C ALA A 431 -28.88 2.97 -23.29
N SER A 432 -28.67 2.34 -22.13
CA SER A 432 -27.93 2.97 -21.02
C SER A 432 -26.43 3.11 -21.33
N ARG A 433 -25.83 2.09 -21.96
CA ARG A 433 -24.43 2.13 -22.44
C ARG A 433 -24.22 3.23 -23.47
N GLN A 434 -25.10 3.34 -24.47
CA GLN A 434 -25.02 4.40 -25.48
C GLN A 434 -25.13 5.81 -24.87
N ARG A 435 -26.00 6.00 -23.86
CA ARG A 435 -26.09 7.28 -23.14
C ARG A 435 -24.82 7.59 -22.35
N ALA A 436 -24.23 6.58 -21.71
CA ALA A 436 -22.98 6.74 -20.98
C ALA A 436 -21.81 7.09 -21.92
N GLU A 437 -21.72 6.45 -23.08
CA GLU A 437 -20.73 6.74 -24.12
C GLU A 437 -20.89 8.15 -24.69
N ALA A 438 -22.13 8.57 -24.98
CA ALA A 438 -22.41 9.93 -25.46
C ALA A 438 -22.01 10.99 -24.41
N GLN A 439 -22.32 10.76 -23.13
CA GLN A 439 -21.90 11.66 -22.05
C GLN A 439 -20.38 11.66 -21.85
N ALA A 440 -19.71 10.53 -22.03
CA ALA A 440 -18.25 10.44 -21.97
C ALA A 440 -17.59 11.22 -23.12
N ALA A 441 -18.12 11.09 -24.35
CA ALA A 441 -17.64 11.83 -25.51
C ALA A 441 -17.82 13.34 -25.33
N GLU A 442 -18.96 13.79 -24.81
CA GLU A 442 -19.22 15.21 -24.53
C GLU A 442 -18.27 15.76 -23.46
N ARG A 443 -18.04 15.01 -22.38
CA ARG A 443 -17.06 15.38 -21.34
C ARG A 443 -15.65 15.47 -21.90
N ALA A 444 -15.25 14.53 -22.77
CA ALA A 444 -13.95 14.55 -23.42
C ALA A 444 -13.78 15.78 -24.34
N ALA A 445 -14.83 16.17 -25.08
CA ALA A 445 -14.79 17.38 -25.90
C ALA A 445 -14.67 18.66 -25.04
N GLN A 446 -15.42 18.74 -23.93
CA GLN A 446 -15.34 19.86 -22.99
C GLN A 446 -13.96 19.96 -22.31
N GLN A 447 -13.33 18.81 -22.01
CA GLN A 447 -11.97 18.76 -21.46
C GLN A 447 -10.95 19.34 -22.43
N ARG A 448 -10.96 18.90 -23.70
CA ARG A 448 -10.03 19.41 -24.72
C ARG A 448 -10.17 20.91 -24.92
N ALA A 449 -11.41 21.42 -24.99
CA ALA A 449 -11.65 22.86 -25.08
C ALA A 449 -11.15 23.63 -23.83
N ALA A 450 -11.25 23.03 -22.64
CA ALA A 450 -10.75 23.65 -21.40
C ALA A 450 -9.22 23.62 -21.31
N GLU A 451 -8.56 22.61 -21.90
CA GLU A 451 -7.10 22.49 -21.98
C GLU A 451 -6.52 23.51 -22.96
N GLU A 452 -7.12 23.66 -24.14
CA GLU A 452 -6.71 24.68 -25.12
C GLU A 452 -6.81 26.09 -24.53
N ARG A 453 -7.88 26.39 -23.77
CA ARG A 453 -8.03 27.68 -23.06
C ARG A 453 -6.98 27.87 -21.98
N ALA A 454 -6.66 26.82 -21.21
CA ALA A 454 -5.64 26.90 -20.17
C ALA A 454 -4.22 27.09 -20.76
N ALA A 455 -3.91 26.41 -21.86
CA ALA A 455 -2.66 26.58 -22.58
C ALA A 455 -2.51 28.00 -23.14
N ALA A 456 -3.59 28.56 -23.70
CA ALA A 456 -3.61 29.94 -24.17
C ALA A 456 -3.35 30.95 -23.02
N GLN A 457 -3.99 30.75 -21.86
CA GLN A 457 -3.79 31.59 -20.67
C GLN A 457 -2.36 31.48 -20.12
N ALA A 458 -1.76 30.29 -20.08
CA ALA A 458 -0.38 30.09 -19.65
C ALA A 458 0.62 30.76 -20.60
N ALA A 459 0.37 30.67 -21.91
CA ALA A 459 1.17 31.36 -22.92
C ALA A 459 1.10 32.89 -22.75
N GLU A 460 -0.08 33.43 -22.44
CA GLU A 460 -0.24 34.87 -22.19
C GLU A 460 0.47 35.31 -20.89
N GLN A 461 0.34 34.56 -19.79
CA GLN A 461 1.02 34.85 -18.54
C GLN A 461 2.55 34.83 -18.68
N SER A 462 3.09 33.86 -19.42
CA SER A 462 4.54 33.80 -19.67
C SER A 462 5.04 34.99 -20.49
N ARG A 463 4.25 35.49 -21.47
CA ARG A 463 4.57 36.72 -22.21
C ARG A 463 4.57 37.94 -21.28
N GLN A 464 3.56 38.08 -20.42
CA GLN A 464 3.49 39.18 -19.46
C GLN A 464 4.64 39.16 -18.45
N GLN A 465 5.03 37.97 -17.96
CA GLN A 465 6.18 37.83 -17.06
C GLN A 465 7.50 38.17 -17.76
N ALA A 466 7.69 37.73 -19.00
CA ALA A 466 8.88 38.07 -19.78
C ALA A 466 8.98 39.58 -20.04
N GLU A 467 7.86 40.24 -20.32
CA GLU A 467 7.80 41.69 -20.50
C GLU A 467 8.09 42.45 -19.19
N ALA A 468 7.51 42.02 -18.06
CA ALA A 468 7.80 42.59 -16.74
C ALA A 468 9.28 42.47 -16.37
N LEU A 469 9.91 41.33 -16.65
CA LEU A 469 11.34 41.12 -16.42
C LEU A 469 12.19 42.03 -17.30
N ARG A 470 11.82 42.23 -18.57
CA ARG A 470 12.50 43.17 -19.47
C ARG A 470 12.41 44.61 -18.98
N LEU A 471 11.23 45.05 -18.55
CA LEU A 471 11.04 46.40 -17.99
C LEU A 471 11.86 46.61 -16.71
N LYS A 472 11.91 45.60 -15.83
CA LYS A 472 12.74 45.65 -14.63
C LYS A 472 14.24 45.76 -14.96
N ALA A 473 14.72 44.96 -15.89
CA ALA A 473 16.12 45.01 -16.34
C ALA A 473 16.48 46.36 -16.96
N GLN A 474 15.58 46.96 -17.74
CA GLN A 474 15.76 48.31 -18.29
C GLN A 474 15.81 49.38 -17.19
N ALA A 475 14.96 49.29 -16.18
CA ALA A 475 14.96 50.22 -15.05
C ALA A 475 16.27 50.13 -14.23
N GLU A 476 16.77 48.92 -14.00
CA GLU A 476 18.06 48.69 -13.32
C GLU A 476 19.24 49.25 -14.14
N GLN A 477 19.24 49.06 -15.46
CA GLN A 477 20.25 49.64 -16.35
C GLN A 477 20.23 51.17 -16.31
N GLN A 478 19.05 51.79 -16.37
CA GLN A 478 18.91 53.25 -16.28
C GLN A 478 19.35 53.79 -14.91
N ALA A 479 19.09 53.06 -13.82
CA ALA A 479 19.55 53.44 -12.50
C ALA A 479 21.08 53.39 -12.38
N ALA A 480 21.71 52.32 -12.89
CA ALA A 480 23.16 52.18 -12.92
C ALA A 480 23.83 53.26 -13.79
N GLU A 481 23.24 53.61 -14.94
CA GLU A 481 23.75 54.68 -15.80
C GLU A 481 23.67 56.06 -15.12
N ARG A 482 22.56 56.35 -14.43
CA ARG A 482 22.42 57.59 -13.63
C ARG A 482 23.44 57.66 -12.50
N GLU A 483 23.70 56.56 -11.82
CA GLU A 483 24.71 56.49 -10.77
C GLU A 483 26.12 56.70 -11.34
N ALA A 484 26.45 56.04 -12.45
CA ALA A 484 27.73 56.23 -13.14
C ALA A 484 27.92 57.68 -13.61
N ALA A 485 26.85 58.32 -14.13
CA ALA A 485 26.87 59.72 -14.52
C ALA A 485 27.11 60.65 -13.31
N ARG A 486 26.47 60.37 -12.16
CA ARG A 486 26.69 61.12 -10.92
C ARG A 486 28.15 61.02 -10.46
N VAL A 487 28.71 59.82 -10.44
CA VAL A 487 30.11 59.59 -10.04
C VAL A 487 31.08 60.32 -10.98
N ARG A 488 30.83 60.29 -12.30
CA ARG A 488 31.64 61.05 -13.27
C ARG A 488 31.56 62.55 -13.02
N ALA A 489 30.36 63.10 -12.79
CA ALA A 489 30.19 64.52 -12.49
C ALA A 489 30.89 64.94 -11.18
N GLU A 490 30.83 64.10 -10.14
CA GLU A 490 31.55 64.32 -8.87
C GLU A 490 33.07 64.29 -9.07
N ALA A 491 33.59 63.36 -9.87
CA ALA A 491 35.02 63.27 -10.19
C ALA A 491 35.50 64.49 -10.99
N GLU A 492 34.75 64.91 -12.01
CA GLU A 492 35.06 66.11 -12.79
C GLU A 492 35.00 67.39 -11.93
N ALA A 493 34.04 67.48 -11.00
CA ALA A 493 33.97 68.60 -10.05
C ALA A 493 35.15 68.62 -9.09
N ALA A 494 35.58 67.45 -8.59
CA ALA A 494 36.76 67.33 -7.72
C ALA A 494 38.06 67.68 -8.47
N GLU A 495 38.18 67.31 -9.74
CA GLU A 495 39.32 67.67 -10.58
C GLU A 495 39.37 69.17 -10.86
N LYS A 496 38.24 69.78 -11.24
CA LYS A 496 38.15 71.25 -11.40
C LYS A 496 38.46 71.99 -10.10
N ALA A 497 38.03 71.46 -8.95
CA ALA A 497 38.37 72.02 -7.63
C ALA A 497 39.87 71.94 -7.32
N ARG A 498 40.55 70.86 -7.74
CA ARG A 498 42.02 70.75 -7.64
C ARG A 498 42.73 71.74 -8.57
N GLN A 499 42.25 71.92 -9.79
CA GLN A 499 42.83 72.87 -10.75
C GLN A 499 42.65 74.34 -10.32
N ASN A 500 41.55 74.67 -9.62
CA ASN A 500 41.30 76.01 -9.10
C ASN A 500 42.00 76.34 -7.77
N GLN A 501 42.64 75.37 -7.11
CA GLN A 501 43.56 75.70 -6.01
C GLN A 501 44.81 76.33 -6.60
N ALA A 502 44.91 77.66 -6.49
CA ALA A 502 46.05 78.44 -6.97
C ALA A 502 47.35 77.85 -6.40
N ALA A 503 48.26 77.46 -7.30
CA ALA A 503 49.59 77.03 -6.91
C ALA A 503 50.26 78.15 -6.10
N PRO A 504 50.86 77.86 -4.94
CA PRO A 504 51.57 78.88 -4.18
C PRO A 504 52.65 79.51 -5.08
N SER A 505 52.77 80.83 -5.05
CA SER A 505 53.82 81.57 -5.75
C SER A 505 55.01 81.77 -4.81
N CYS A 506 56.23 81.66 -5.33
CA CYS A 506 57.44 81.93 -4.57
C CYS A 506 57.42 83.37 -4.03
N PRO A 507 57.64 83.60 -2.72
CA PRO A 507 57.59 84.95 -2.15
C PRO A 507 58.73 85.87 -2.64
N ALA A 508 59.80 85.31 -3.22
CA ALA A 508 60.97 86.07 -3.66
C ALA A 508 60.88 86.53 -5.12
N CYS A 509 60.34 85.71 -6.02
CA CYS A 509 60.28 86.01 -7.47
C CYS A 509 58.89 85.86 -8.08
N SER A 510 57.89 85.49 -7.28
CA SER A 510 56.50 85.25 -7.70
C SER A 510 56.30 84.11 -8.72
N ALA A 511 57.34 83.35 -9.04
CA ALA A 511 57.22 82.17 -9.90
C ALA A 511 56.32 81.10 -9.25
N PRO A 512 55.50 80.38 -10.04
CA PRO A 512 54.65 79.30 -9.51
C PRO A 512 55.52 78.17 -8.96
N VAL A 513 55.20 77.69 -7.74
CA VAL A 513 55.91 76.58 -7.09
C VAL A 513 54.92 75.48 -6.70
N ALA A 514 55.33 74.23 -6.80
CA ALA A 514 54.49 73.11 -6.38
C ALA A 514 54.41 73.05 -4.85
N LEU A 515 53.29 72.59 -4.29
CA LEU A 515 53.08 72.49 -2.82
C LEU A 515 54.16 71.66 -2.09
N ASN A 516 54.91 70.84 -2.82
CA ASN A 516 55.94 69.94 -2.29
C ASN A 516 57.37 70.40 -2.58
N ASP A 517 57.58 71.55 -3.24
CA ASP A 517 58.91 72.04 -3.55
C ASP A 517 59.61 72.56 -2.28
N LEU A 518 60.84 72.10 -2.05
CA LEU A 518 61.70 72.58 -0.96
C LEU A 518 62.42 73.89 -1.34
N PHE A 519 62.65 74.10 -2.64
CA PHE A 519 63.31 75.26 -3.21
C PHE A 519 62.60 75.70 -4.50
N CYS A 520 62.61 77.01 -4.78
CA CYS A 520 62.09 77.54 -6.03
C CYS A 520 63.05 77.20 -7.19
N GLY A 521 62.55 76.54 -8.24
CA GLY A 521 63.35 76.17 -9.41
C GLY A 521 63.85 77.35 -10.25
N GLU A 522 63.22 78.53 -10.15
CA GLU A 522 63.58 79.74 -10.89
C GLU A 522 64.67 80.56 -10.17
N CYS A 523 64.50 80.84 -8.87
CA CYS A 523 65.40 81.74 -8.13
C CYS A 523 66.22 81.06 -7.02
N GLY A 524 66.00 79.76 -6.77
CA GLY A 524 66.69 79.00 -5.72
C GLY A 524 66.22 79.29 -4.29
N ASN A 525 65.23 80.15 -4.09
CA ASN A 525 64.76 80.51 -2.75
C ASN A 525 64.14 79.31 -2.02
N LYS A 526 64.51 79.11 -0.75
CA LYS A 526 64.01 78.01 0.08
C LYS A 526 62.55 78.26 0.49
N LEU A 527 61.67 77.31 0.21
CA LEU A 527 60.21 77.43 0.41
C LEU A 527 59.73 76.77 1.71
N LYS A 528 60.52 75.85 2.27
CA LYS A 528 60.28 75.14 3.54
C LYS A 528 61.55 75.05 4.36
#